data_AF-A0A7C5D8C2-F1
#
_entry.id   AF-A0A7C5D8C2-F1
#
_cell.length_a   1.000
_cell.length_b   1.000
_cell.length_c   1.000
_cell.angle_alpha   90.00
_cell.angle_beta   90.00
_cell.angle_gamma   90.00
#
_symmetry.space_group_name_H-M   'P 1'
#
loop_
_entity.id
_entity.type
_entity.pdbx_description
1 polymer ?
#
loop_
_entity_poly.entity_id
_entity_poly.type
_entity_poly.pdbx_seq_one_letter_code
_entity_poly.pdbx_strand_id
1 'polypeptide(L)'
;MSNLIKITLLTLLLFRPLFGDIIGGEVSIGFYNHSPSGNALYTTPVTGTASSADLKDTLGWSDTQDIFLKAYFEHPLPFIPNVKLGFTKLSHDSTGAVSLFSWGDITSFSGEVKSNLDLRITDLTLYYELLDNWVELDAGLTGRYLSGDVQVNTLLDNEHVSFSSWIP
;
A
#
# COMPACT_ATOMS: atom_id res chain seq x y z
N MET A 1 14.12 21.45 -7.84
CA MET A 1 15.40 20.72 -7.79
C MET A 1 15.11 19.38 -7.14
N SER A 2 15.01 18.29 -7.90
CA SER A 2 14.73 16.97 -7.34
C SER A 2 16.05 16.30 -6.92
N ASN A 3 16.16 15.95 -5.64
CA ASN A 3 17.26 15.15 -5.13
C ASN A 3 16.98 13.69 -5.47
N LEU A 4 17.48 13.23 -6.61
CA LEU A 4 17.40 11.83 -7.01
C LEU A 4 18.42 11.02 -6.19
N ILE A 5 17.95 10.30 -5.18
CA ILE A 5 18.79 9.38 -4.40
C ILE A 5 19.14 8.19 -5.30
N LYS A 6 20.40 8.11 -5.73
CA LYS A 6 20.93 6.97 -6.48
C LYS A 6 21.22 5.84 -5.49
N ILE A 7 20.40 4.79 -5.49
CA ILE A 7 20.68 3.57 -4.71
C ILE A 7 21.40 2.58 -5.63
N THR A 8 22.62 2.21 -5.24
CA THR A 8 23.42 1.18 -5.91
C THR A 8 22.87 -0.20 -5.54
N LEU A 9 22.50 -0.99 -6.55
CA LEU A 9 22.04 -2.37 -6.39
C LEU A 9 23.23 -3.26 -6.01
N LEU A 10 23.21 -3.85 -4.80
CA LEU A 10 24.19 -4.87 -4.39
C LEU A 10 23.63 -6.25 -4.74
N THR A 11 24.12 -6.83 -5.83
CA THR A 11 23.78 -8.19 -6.25
C THR A 11 24.58 -9.20 -5.42
N LEU A 12 23.92 -9.94 -4.54
CA LEU A 12 24.54 -11.06 -3.82
C LEU A 12 24.35 -12.34 -4.65
N LEU A 13 25.43 -12.85 -5.23
CA LEU A 13 25.44 -14.13 -5.93
C LEU A 13 25.57 -15.27 -4.91
N LEU A 14 24.50 -16.03 -4.71
CA LEU A 14 24.51 -17.26 -3.91
C LEU A 14 24.72 -18.46 -4.84
N PHE A 15 25.79 -19.22 -4.61
CA PHE A 15 26.09 -20.48 -5.31
C PHE A 15 25.19 -21.60 -4.73
N ARG A 16 24.36 -22.25 -5.55
CA ARG A 16 23.50 -23.38 -5.14
C ARG A 16 24.10 -24.74 -5.58
N PRO A 17 24.52 -25.63 -4.67
CA PRO A 17 24.88 -27.01 -5.02
C PRO A 17 23.64 -27.88 -5.28
N LEU A 18 23.75 -28.77 -6.28
CA LEU A 18 22.66 -29.52 -6.93
C LEU A 18 22.11 -30.73 -6.14
N PHE A 19 22.18 -30.74 -4.81
CA PHE A 19 21.75 -31.90 -4.02
C PHE A 19 20.98 -31.50 -2.76
N GLY A 20 19.67 -31.77 -2.77
CA GLY A 20 18.78 -31.67 -1.62
C GLY A 20 17.96 -30.38 -1.64
N ASP A 21 16.65 -30.52 -1.52
CA ASP A 21 15.73 -29.44 -1.23
C ASP A 21 16.13 -28.86 0.15
N ILE A 22 16.83 -27.73 0.15
CA ILE A 22 17.37 -27.11 1.36
C ILE A 22 16.39 -26.05 1.83
N ILE A 23 16.21 -25.95 3.15
CA ILE A 23 15.50 -24.84 3.78
C ILE A 23 16.02 -23.51 3.22
N GLY A 24 15.13 -22.77 2.56
CA GLY A 24 15.44 -21.53 1.86
C GLY A 24 14.75 -20.33 2.50
N GLY A 25 15.27 -19.14 2.25
CA GLY A 25 14.59 -17.93 2.64
C GLY A 25 15.34 -16.66 2.27
N GLU A 26 14.58 -15.59 2.12
CA GLU A 26 15.08 -14.26 1.78
C GLU A 26 14.27 -13.20 2.52
N VAL A 27 14.91 -12.07 2.79
CA VAL A 27 14.24 -10.84 3.19
C VAL A 27 14.64 -9.74 2.21
N SER A 28 13.65 -9.06 1.66
CA SER A 28 13.85 -7.99 0.68
C SER A 28 13.16 -6.72 1.17
N ILE A 29 13.85 -5.59 1.03
CA ILE A 29 13.31 -4.24 1.27
C ILE A 29 13.36 -3.46 -0.03
N GLY A 30 12.32 -2.68 -0.31
CA GLY A 30 12.25 -1.88 -1.51
C GLY A 30 11.41 -0.62 -1.33
N PHE A 31 11.39 0.18 -2.39
CA PHE A 31 10.62 1.41 -2.46
C PHE A 31 9.57 1.33 -3.56
N TYR A 32 8.41 1.95 -3.34
CA TYR A 32 7.30 2.03 -4.28
C TYR A 32 6.97 3.51 -4.54
N ASN A 33 7.10 3.93 -5.79
CA ASN A 33 6.72 5.28 -6.23
C ASN A 33 5.29 5.24 -6.75
N HIS A 34 4.44 6.14 -6.25
CA HIS A 34 3.04 6.23 -6.67
C HIS A 34 2.57 7.67 -6.77
N SER A 35 1.61 7.90 -7.67
CA SER A 35 1.00 9.21 -7.97
C SER A 35 -0.51 9.03 -8.18
N PRO A 36 -1.28 8.77 -7.12
CA PRO A 36 -2.71 8.52 -7.24
C PRO A 36 -3.43 9.75 -7.82
N SER A 37 -4.40 9.50 -8.70
CA SER A 37 -5.28 10.51 -9.27
C SER A 37 -6.72 9.99 -9.35
N GLY A 38 -7.68 10.90 -9.46
CA GLY A 38 -9.10 10.57 -9.51
C GLY A 38 -9.86 11.24 -8.38
N ASN A 39 -11.06 10.73 -8.11
CA ASN A 39 -11.98 11.31 -7.14
C ASN A 39 -12.28 10.32 -6.02
N ALA A 40 -12.29 10.80 -4.78
CA ALA A 40 -12.83 10.09 -3.64
C ALA A 40 -14.23 10.62 -3.32
N LEU A 41 -15.13 9.70 -2.92
CA LEU A 41 -16.51 10.02 -2.58
C LEU A 41 -16.73 9.83 -1.09
N TYR A 42 -17.40 10.78 -0.44
CA TYR A 42 -17.79 10.66 0.95
C TYR A 42 -19.13 11.32 1.22
N THR A 43 -19.98 10.65 2.01
CA THR A 43 -21.36 11.08 2.21
C THR A 43 -21.41 12.20 3.23
N THR A 44 -22.16 13.26 2.92
CA THR A 44 -22.41 14.36 3.86
C THR A 44 -23.68 14.06 4.66
N PRO A 45 -23.64 13.94 6.00
CA PRO A 45 -24.83 13.61 6.78
C PRO A 45 -25.95 14.65 6.65
N VAL A 46 -25.60 15.92 6.42
CA VAL A 46 -26.56 17.04 6.30
C VAL A 46 -27.48 16.91 5.09
N THR A 47 -26.97 16.43 3.95
CA THR A 47 -27.77 16.29 2.71
C THR A 47 -28.06 14.84 2.33
N GLY A 48 -27.40 13.88 2.97
CA GLY A 48 -27.44 12.46 2.59
C GLY A 48 -26.83 12.18 1.21
N THR A 49 -26.16 13.17 0.60
CA THR A 49 -25.57 13.07 -0.74
C THR A 49 -24.06 12.91 -0.64
N ALA A 50 -23.49 12.09 -1.53
CA ALA A 50 -22.05 11.95 -1.68
C ALA A 50 -21.43 13.23 -2.26
N SER A 51 -20.40 13.72 -1.60
CA SER A 51 -19.50 14.75 -2.11
C SER A 51 -18.27 14.11 -2.73
N SER A 52 -17.73 14.75 -3.77
CA SER A 52 -16.55 14.30 -4.50
C SER A 52 -15.38 15.21 -4.20
N ALA A 53 -14.22 14.63 -3.88
CA ALA A 53 -12.96 15.34 -3.72
C ALA A 53 -11.95 14.80 -4.72
N ASP A 54 -11.37 15.66 -5.56
CA ASP A 54 -10.27 15.26 -6.43
C ASP A 54 -9.00 15.08 -5.58
N LEU A 55 -8.33 13.94 -5.75
CA LEU A 55 -7.16 13.61 -4.94
C LEU A 55 -6.04 14.64 -5.12
N LYS A 56 -5.83 15.17 -6.33
CA LYS A 56 -4.74 16.12 -6.61
C LYS A 56 -5.19 17.55 -6.38
N ASP A 57 -6.28 17.96 -7.02
CA ASP A 57 -6.69 19.36 -7.05
C ASP A 57 -7.40 19.79 -5.76
N THR A 58 -8.12 18.88 -5.10
CA THR A 58 -8.84 19.19 -3.85
C THR A 58 -8.01 18.81 -2.64
N LEU A 59 -7.51 17.57 -2.57
CA LEU A 59 -6.77 17.07 -1.40
C LEU A 59 -5.28 17.40 -1.46
N GLY A 60 -4.73 17.77 -2.62
CA GLY A 60 -3.32 18.15 -2.78
C GLY A 60 -2.35 16.96 -2.90
N TRP A 61 -2.86 15.76 -3.20
CA TRP A 61 -2.03 14.55 -3.29
C TRP A 61 -1.08 14.64 -4.47
N SER A 62 0.18 14.29 -4.24
CA SER A 62 1.25 14.34 -5.25
C SER A 62 2.08 13.05 -5.25
N ASP A 63 3.18 13.02 -5.98
CA ASP A 63 4.01 11.82 -6.05
C ASP A 63 4.64 11.53 -4.68
N THR A 64 4.49 10.29 -4.22
CA THR A 64 5.08 9.83 -2.95
C THR A 64 5.85 8.52 -3.17
N GLN A 65 6.87 8.32 -2.35
CA GLN A 65 7.68 7.12 -2.31
C GLN A 65 7.56 6.49 -0.93
N ASP A 66 7.11 5.24 -0.87
CA ASP A 66 7.00 4.50 0.39
C ASP A 66 7.81 3.21 0.36
N ILE A 67 8.00 2.60 1.53
CA ILE A 67 8.77 1.36 1.70
C ILE A 67 7.83 0.15 1.69
N PHE A 68 8.29 -0.93 1.07
CA PHE A 68 7.73 -2.26 1.27
C PHE A 68 8.80 -3.24 1.76
N LEU A 69 8.35 -4.26 2.47
CA LEU A 69 9.15 -5.38 2.96
C LEU A 69 8.52 -6.68 2.48
N LYS A 70 9.35 -7.63 2.06
CA LYS A 70 8.96 -9.00 1.75
C LYS A 70 9.90 -9.97 2.44
N ALA A 71 9.37 -11.12 2.83
CA ALA A 71 10.17 -12.23 3.29
C ALA A 71 9.54 -13.53 2.80
N TYR A 72 10.35 -14.50 2.41
CA TYR A 72 9.85 -15.85 2.14
C TYR A 72 10.68 -16.90 2.87
N PHE A 73 10.05 -18.03 3.12
CA PHE A 73 10.61 -19.20 3.74
C PHE A 73 10.13 -20.45 3.00
N GLU A 74 11.09 -21.29 2.63
CA GLU A 74 10.91 -22.53 1.90
C GLU A 74 11.36 -23.69 2.78
N HIS A 75 10.58 -24.77 2.79
CA HIS A 75 10.89 -25.96 3.59
C HIS A 75 10.93 -27.22 2.71
N PRO A 76 11.61 -28.30 3.13
CA PRO A 76 11.74 -29.52 2.34
C PRO A 76 10.52 -30.47 2.41
N LEU A 77 9.44 -30.11 3.13
CA LEU A 77 8.28 -30.99 3.32
C LEU A 77 7.31 -30.92 2.13
N PRO A 78 7.13 -32.00 1.34
CA PRO A 78 6.43 -31.93 0.04
C PRO A 78 4.92 -31.66 0.10
N PHE A 79 4.30 -31.71 1.29
CA PHE A 79 2.83 -31.57 1.46
C PHE A 79 2.42 -30.31 2.22
N ILE A 80 3.38 -29.50 2.63
CA ILE A 80 3.13 -28.22 3.28
C ILE A 80 3.52 -27.15 2.25
N PRO A 81 2.76 -26.05 2.11
CA PRO A 81 3.17 -24.98 1.21
C PRO A 81 4.26 -24.11 1.84
N ASN A 82 5.16 -23.59 1.00
CA ASN A 82 6.07 -22.52 1.36
C ASN A 82 5.31 -21.24 1.71
N VAL A 83 5.95 -20.36 2.47
CA VAL A 83 5.30 -19.17 3.02
C VAL A 83 6.04 -17.91 2.57
N LYS A 84 5.28 -16.93 2.10
CA LYS A 84 5.78 -15.59 1.78
C LYS A 84 4.92 -14.53 2.44
N LEU A 85 5.57 -13.59 3.09
CA LEU A 85 4.97 -12.45 3.76
C LEU A 85 5.34 -11.18 3.01
N GLY A 86 4.36 -10.31 2.83
CA GLY A 86 4.54 -8.97 2.29
C GLY A 86 3.95 -7.92 3.23
N PHE A 87 4.64 -6.81 3.39
CA PHE A 87 4.14 -5.65 4.09
C PHE A 87 4.42 -4.40 3.27
N THR A 88 3.38 -3.63 2.98
CA THR A 88 3.47 -2.33 2.29
C THR A 88 2.77 -1.29 3.13
N LYS A 89 3.45 -0.17 3.40
CA LYS A 89 2.80 1.04 3.89
C LYS A 89 2.75 2.03 2.74
N LEU A 90 1.60 2.64 2.47
CA LEU A 90 1.48 3.79 1.56
C LEU A 90 0.94 4.97 2.37
N SER A 91 1.49 6.17 2.15
CA SER A 91 1.02 7.35 2.87
C SER A 91 0.94 8.58 2.01
N HIS A 92 -0.02 9.46 2.32
CA HIS A 92 -0.17 10.79 1.72
C HIS A 92 -0.45 11.79 2.82
N ASP A 93 0.26 12.92 2.81
CA ASP A 93 0.02 14.05 3.69
C ASP A 93 0.17 15.33 2.89
N SER A 94 -0.90 16.12 2.82
CA SER A 94 -0.94 17.29 1.95
C SER A 94 -1.95 18.33 2.43
N THR A 95 -1.81 19.55 1.91
CA THR A 95 -2.75 20.64 2.12
C THR A 95 -3.24 21.13 0.76
N GLY A 96 -4.56 21.17 0.58
CA GLY A 96 -5.23 21.74 -0.58
C GLY A 96 -6.01 23.00 -0.21
N ALA A 97 -6.40 23.79 -1.21
CA ALA A 97 -7.22 24.98 -1.05
C ALA A 97 -8.55 24.78 -1.79
N VAL A 98 -9.66 24.98 -1.08
CA VAL A 98 -10.99 24.61 -1.57
C VAL A 98 -12.00 25.75 -1.42
N SER A 99 -13.09 25.68 -2.18
CA SER A 99 -14.23 26.59 -2.10
C SER A 99 -15.53 25.80 -2.06
N LEU A 100 -16.42 26.10 -1.11
CA LEU A 100 -17.68 25.40 -0.88
C LEU A 100 -17.54 23.88 -0.73
N PHE A 101 -16.44 23.43 -0.14
CA PHE A 101 -16.12 22.03 0.07
C PHE A 101 -16.99 21.40 1.13
N SER A 102 -17.47 20.19 0.87
CA SER A 102 -18.19 19.38 1.84
C SER A 102 -17.62 17.97 1.86
N TRP A 103 -17.47 17.39 3.04
CA TRP A 103 -16.88 16.06 3.24
C TRP A 103 -17.20 15.57 4.64
N GLY A 104 -18.07 14.56 4.76
CA GLY A 104 -18.55 14.12 6.07
C GLY A 104 -19.30 15.25 6.77
N ASP A 105 -18.89 15.56 8.00
CA ASP A 105 -19.45 16.65 8.79
C ASP A 105 -18.91 18.03 8.39
N ILE A 106 -17.85 18.12 7.56
CA ILE A 106 -17.41 19.38 6.97
C ILE A 106 -18.45 19.83 5.94
N THR A 107 -19.03 21.02 6.12
CA THR A 107 -20.06 21.55 5.20
C THR A 107 -19.74 22.94 4.68
N SER A 108 -19.80 23.10 3.34
CA SER A 108 -19.65 24.39 2.63
C SER A 108 -18.42 25.21 3.06
N PHE A 109 -17.31 24.53 3.38
CA PHE A 109 -16.09 25.15 3.85
C PHE A 109 -15.28 25.76 2.70
N SER A 110 -14.68 26.93 2.94
CA SER A 110 -13.76 27.58 2.00
C SER A 110 -12.48 27.96 2.74
N GLY A 111 -11.34 27.47 2.26
CA GLY A 111 -10.05 27.66 2.94
C GLY A 111 -9.10 26.49 2.69
N GLU A 112 -8.13 26.32 3.59
CA GLU A 112 -7.19 25.21 3.54
C GLU A 112 -7.80 23.94 4.14
N VAL A 113 -7.63 22.83 3.43
CA VAL A 113 -7.98 21.48 3.87
C VAL A 113 -6.70 20.66 3.95
N LYS A 114 -6.39 20.13 5.12
CA LYS A 114 -5.30 19.17 5.29
C LYS A 114 -5.86 17.76 5.13
N SER A 115 -5.23 16.96 4.28
CA SER A 115 -5.64 15.58 4.07
C SER A 115 -4.50 14.64 4.40
N ASN A 116 -4.84 13.52 5.04
CA ASN A 116 -3.90 12.46 5.34
C ASN A 116 -4.53 11.10 4.98
N LEU A 117 -3.76 10.25 4.31
CA LEU A 117 -4.06 8.84 4.09
C LEU A 117 -2.89 8.03 4.65
N ASP A 118 -3.19 7.06 5.50
CA ASP A 118 -2.26 6.00 5.91
C ASP A 118 -2.86 4.66 5.52
N LEU A 119 -2.24 3.95 4.59
CA LEU A 119 -2.68 2.64 4.11
C LEU A 119 -1.64 1.57 4.43
N ARG A 120 -2.06 0.47 5.05
CA ARG A 120 -1.24 -0.70 5.36
C ARG A 120 -1.80 -1.92 4.65
N ILE A 121 -0.93 -2.64 3.96
CA ILE A 121 -1.25 -3.86 3.22
C ILE A 121 -0.35 -4.97 3.73
N THR A 122 -0.97 -6.05 4.22
CA THR A 122 -0.27 -7.25 4.67
C THR A 122 -0.69 -8.43 3.78
N ASP A 123 0.29 -9.04 3.14
CA ASP A 123 0.11 -10.19 2.26
C ASP A 123 0.64 -11.45 2.95
N LEU A 124 -0.16 -12.52 2.93
CA LEU A 124 0.27 -13.88 3.24
C LEU A 124 0.06 -14.75 2.01
N THR A 125 1.14 -15.23 1.43
CA THR A 125 1.13 -16.14 0.29
C THR A 125 1.56 -17.53 0.73
N LEU A 126 0.73 -18.52 0.43
CA LEU A 126 1.08 -19.94 0.50
C LEU A 126 1.35 -20.43 -0.92
N TYR A 127 2.52 -21.02 -1.18
CA TYR A 127 2.90 -21.44 -2.54
C TYR A 127 3.64 -22.78 -2.57
N TYR A 128 3.65 -23.41 -3.75
CA TYR A 128 4.42 -24.59 -4.08
C TYR A 128 5.28 -24.32 -5.31
N GLU A 129 6.49 -24.86 -5.31
CA GLU A 129 7.39 -24.91 -6.47
C GLU A 129 7.03 -26.14 -7.32
N LEU A 130 6.48 -25.91 -8.51
CA LEU A 130 6.02 -26.96 -9.42
C LEU A 130 7.12 -27.45 -10.36
N LEU A 131 8.05 -26.56 -10.72
CA LEU A 131 9.20 -26.85 -11.58
C LEU A 131 10.39 -26.06 -11.03
N ASP A 132 11.52 -26.74 -10.79
CA ASP A 132 12.75 -26.13 -10.25
C ASP A 132 14.02 -26.63 -10.98
N ASN A 133 13.88 -27.09 -12.23
CA ASN A 133 15.00 -27.70 -12.95
C ASN A 133 15.69 -26.70 -13.89
N TRP A 134 14.94 -26.20 -14.88
CA TRP A 134 15.41 -25.24 -15.90
C TRP A 134 14.54 -24.00 -16.01
N VAL A 135 13.36 -24.04 -15.40
CA VAL A 135 12.37 -22.96 -15.31
C VAL A 135 11.80 -23.05 -13.91
N GLU A 136 11.83 -21.93 -13.20
CA GLU A 136 11.20 -21.78 -11.89
C GLU A 136 9.71 -21.46 -12.11
N LEU A 137 8.82 -22.35 -11.66
CA LEU A 137 7.38 -22.14 -11.73
C LEU A 137 6.75 -22.38 -10.36
N ASP A 138 6.23 -21.30 -9.78
CA ASP A 138 5.54 -21.34 -8.50
C ASP A 138 4.03 -21.17 -8.70
N ALA A 139 3.24 -21.91 -7.93
CA ALA A 139 1.80 -21.71 -7.84
C ALA A 139 1.41 -21.47 -6.38
N GLY A 140 0.65 -20.41 -6.13
CA GLY A 140 0.25 -20.06 -4.78
C GLY A 140 -1.01 -19.22 -4.70
N LEU A 141 -1.53 -19.11 -3.48
CA LEU A 141 -2.67 -18.28 -3.13
C LEU A 141 -2.21 -17.20 -2.15
N THR A 142 -2.65 -15.97 -2.37
CA THR A 142 -2.35 -14.84 -1.49
C THR A 142 -3.62 -14.36 -0.84
N GLY A 143 -3.65 -14.40 0.49
CA GLY A 143 -4.61 -13.65 1.28
C GLY A 143 -4.04 -12.26 1.58
N ARG A 144 -4.79 -11.21 1.20
CA ARG A 144 -4.38 -9.82 1.45
C ARG A 144 -5.30 -9.19 2.49
N TYR A 145 -4.71 -8.59 3.51
CA TYR A 145 -5.40 -7.77 4.49
C TYR A 145 -5.02 -6.31 4.30
N LEU A 146 -6.02 -5.45 4.15
CA LEU A 146 -5.86 -4.02 3.96
C LEU A 146 -6.45 -3.29 5.17
N SER A 147 -5.73 -2.30 5.68
CA SER A 147 -6.19 -1.39 6.73
C SER A 147 -5.80 0.03 6.34
N GLY A 148 -6.75 0.95 6.40
CA GLY A 148 -6.54 2.35 6.03
C GLY A 148 -7.14 3.32 7.03
N ASP A 149 -6.51 4.47 7.16
CA ASP A 149 -6.96 5.62 7.91
C ASP A 149 -6.97 6.83 6.97
N VAL A 150 -8.09 7.55 6.89
CA VAL A 150 -8.24 8.78 6.10
C VAL A 150 -8.67 9.89 7.03
N GLN A 151 -7.98 11.02 6.97
CA GLN A 151 -8.29 12.21 7.75
C GLN A 151 -8.38 13.42 6.83
N VAL A 152 -9.38 14.26 7.05
CA VAL A 152 -9.58 15.53 6.37
C VAL A 152 -9.88 16.59 7.42
N ASN A 153 -9.01 17.59 7.52
CA ASN A 153 -9.05 18.60 8.57
C ASN A 153 -9.18 19.98 7.98
N THR A 154 -10.02 20.80 8.59
CA THR A 154 -10.12 22.23 8.33
C THR A 154 -9.66 23.00 9.57
N LEU A 155 -9.79 24.32 9.56
CA LEU A 155 -9.60 25.13 10.76
C LEU A 155 -10.72 24.95 11.81
N LEU A 156 -11.85 24.38 11.42
CA LEU A 156 -13.07 24.29 12.23
C LEU A 156 -13.40 22.85 12.63
N ASP A 157 -13.13 21.90 11.74
CA ASP A 157 -13.61 20.52 11.83
C ASP A 157 -12.51 19.51 11.52
N ASN A 158 -12.66 18.29 12.06
CA ASN A 158 -11.81 17.14 11.83
C ASN A 158 -12.71 15.97 11.43
N GLU A 159 -12.52 15.44 10.22
CA GLU A 159 -13.21 14.26 9.75
C GLU A 159 -12.20 13.10 9.66
N HIS A 160 -12.50 11.99 10.32
CA HIS A 160 -11.64 10.80 10.33
C HIS A 160 -12.46 9.55 10.06
N VAL A 161 -11.94 8.69 9.18
CA VAL A 161 -12.50 7.36 8.94
C VAL A 161 -11.38 6.33 8.88
N SER A 162 -11.59 5.22 9.60
CA SER A 162 -10.74 4.03 9.53
C SER A 162 -11.50 2.89 8.88
N PHE A 163 -10.83 2.10 8.05
CA PHE A 163 -11.40 0.92 7.42
C PHE A 163 -10.41 -0.23 7.38
N SER A 164 -10.93 -1.46 7.36
CA SER A 164 -10.11 -2.64 7.12
C SER A 164 -10.92 -3.75 6.46
N SER A 165 -10.28 -4.54 5.61
CA SER A 165 -10.91 -5.66 4.93
C SER A 165 -9.88 -6.68 4.45
N TRP A 166 -10.32 -7.93 4.36
CA TRP A 166 -9.67 -8.90 3.50
C TRP A 166 -10.00 -8.59 2.04
N ILE A 167 -9.02 -8.73 1.16
CA ILE A 167 -9.18 -8.65 -0.28
C ILE A 167 -9.16 -10.09 -0.82
N PRO A 168 -10.25 -10.53 -1.48
CA PRO A 168 -10.35 -11.86 -2.08
C PRO A 168 -9.44 -12.03 -3.30
#